data_AF-A0A1J3EGE7-F1
#
_entry.id   AF-A0A1J3EGE7-F1
#
_cell.length_a   1.000
_cell.length_b   1.000
_cell.length_c   1.000
_cell.angle_alpha   90.00
_cell.angle_beta   90.00
_cell.angle_gamma   90.00
#
_symmetry.space_group_name_H-M   'P 1'
#
loop_
_entity.id
_entity.type
_entity.pdbx_description
1 polymer ?
#
loop_
_entity_poly.entity_id
_entity_poly.type
_entity_poly.pdbx_seq_one_letter_code
_entity_poly.pdbx_strand_id
1 'polypeptide(L)'
;MSNESAHKPLLSTEKLDDKTQEFNQNSKTSSRKRRLRRCRSAPRGDSMYNDDDEDDVKIDEPPPHPSKIPMFRNLNPNLRLVIIFLVLYISIGTLCFYLVRNQISGHKTNSVLDAVYFCVVTMTTVGYGDLVPSSSTSRLLACAFVFSGMVVVGHLLSRAADYLVERQENLLVRAFDMRQTVGPEDILKELHTKLRHKCYVTFLVLVILIFIGTVFLVMFEEMPVIEAFYCVCSTVTTLGYGDKSFNSGAGRLFAVFWILTSTICLAQFFLYVAEL
;
A
#
# COMPACT_ATOMS: atom_id res chain seq x y z
N MET A 1 -36.66 -5.08 74.31
CA MET A 1 -35.37 -5.08 73.59
C MET A 1 -35.56 -4.36 72.25
N SER A 2 -34.98 -3.16 72.16
CA SER A 2 -34.41 -2.48 70.97
C SER A 2 -35.26 -2.17 69.71
N ASN A 3 -35.55 -0.85 69.59
CA ASN A 3 -35.53 0.11 68.46
C ASN A 3 -36.28 -0.17 67.14
N GLU A 4 -37.27 0.66 66.72
CA GLU A 4 -37.18 2.01 66.07
C GLU A 4 -36.35 2.01 64.77
N SER A 5 -36.76 2.57 63.61
CA SER A 5 -37.77 3.59 63.33
C SER A 5 -37.96 3.78 61.80
N ALA A 6 -39.19 4.19 61.42
CA ALA A 6 -39.58 5.14 60.34
C ALA A 6 -39.23 4.83 58.85
N HIS A 7 -40.03 5.14 57.82
CA HIS A 7 -40.98 6.24 57.58
C HIS A 7 -42.04 5.87 56.51
N LYS A 8 -43.28 6.35 56.69
CA LYS A 8 -44.44 6.47 55.76
C LYS A 8 -44.18 7.54 54.64
N PRO A 9 -45.15 8.07 53.83
CA PRO A 9 -46.56 7.71 53.46
C PRO A 9 -46.85 7.76 51.92
N LEU A 10 -47.90 7.10 51.37
CA LEU A 10 -49.33 7.46 51.13
C LEU A 10 -49.70 8.40 49.94
N LEU A 11 -50.64 7.85 49.14
CA LEU A 11 -51.88 8.42 48.60
C LEU A 11 -51.88 9.45 47.45
N SER A 12 -52.45 8.98 46.35
CA SER A 12 -53.15 9.71 45.29
C SER A 12 -54.60 10.05 45.70
N THR A 13 -55.01 11.30 45.47
CA THR A 13 -56.43 11.71 45.38
C THR A 13 -56.59 12.90 44.42
N GLU A 14 -57.16 12.60 43.27
CA GLU A 14 -58.25 13.27 42.54
C GLU A 14 -58.72 14.71 42.91
N LYS A 15 -58.89 15.50 41.82
CA LYS A 15 -59.98 16.46 41.46
C LYS A 15 -59.78 17.99 41.54
N LEU A 16 -60.34 18.60 40.46
CA LEU A 16 -60.86 19.96 40.23
C LEU A 16 -59.86 21.14 40.16
N ASP A 17 -59.80 21.84 39.02
CA ASP A 17 -60.73 22.96 38.80
C ASP A 17 -60.72 23.54 37.38
N ASP A 18 -61.84 24.18 37.10
CA ASP A 18 -62.43 24.66 35.86
C ASP A 18 -61.79 25.97 35.34
N LYS A 19 -61.76 26.15 34.00
CA LYS A 19 -61.92 27.45 33.32
C LYS A 19 -61.87 27.32 31.79
N THR A 20 -63.05 27.56 31.19
CA THR A 20 -63.27 28.58 30.15
C THR A 20 -63.71 28.09 28.76
N GLN A 21 -65.03 28.15 28.59
CA GLN A 21 -65.80 28.84 27.53
C GLN A 21 -65.98 28.24 26.12
N GLU A 22 -67.25 27.88 25.89
CA GLU A 22 -68.16 28.39 24.84
C GLU A 22 -67.80 28.23 23.35
N PHE A 23 -68.44 27.25 22.72
CA PHE A 23 -69.51 27.46 21.72
C PHE A 23 -69.49 28.79 20.96
N ASN A 24 -69.18 28.80 19.64
CA ASN A 24 -70.18 28.96 18.57
C ASN A 24 -69.56 28.99 17.15
N GLN A 25 -70.31 28.39 16.20
CA GLN A 25 -70.45 28.73 14.77
C GLN A 25 -69.29 28.63 13.76
N ASN A 26 -69.42 27.60 12.90
CA ASN A 26 -69.63 27.74 11.45
C ASN A 26 -69.28 29.10 10.80
N SER A 27 -68.28 29.14 9.93
CA SER A 27 -68.45 29.70 8.58
C SER A 27 -67.29 29.35 7.64
N LYS A 28 -67.67 29.27 6.36
CA LYS A 28 -66.98 28.75 5.18
C LYS A 28 -65.74 29.57 4.74
N THR A 29 -64.88 28.86 3.99
CA THR A 29 -64.14 29.26 2.78
C THR A 29 -62.82 30.06 2.84
N SER A 30 -61.82 29.44 2.18
CA SER A 30 -60.88 30.03 1.20
C SER A 30 -59.68 30.87 1.66
N SER A 31 -58.54 30.18 1.66
CA SER A 31 -57.15 30.56 1.34
C SER A 31 -56.71 32.03 1.45
N ARG A 32 -55.75 32.30 2.35
CA ARG A 32 -54.80 33.42 2.22
C ARG A 32 -53.44 33.11 2.86
N LYS A 33 -52.40 33.38 2.08
CA LYS A 33 -50.95 33.21 2.31
C LYS A 33 -50.42 33.83 3.61
N ARG A 34 -49.43 33.19 4.25
CA ARG A 34 -48.28 33.87 4.89
C ARG A 34 -47.02 32.98 5.06
N ARG A 35 -46.09 33.20 4.12
CA ARG A 35 -44.60 33.29 4.20
C ARG A 35 -43.82 32.35 5.15
N LEU A 36 -43.21 31.32 4.56
CA LEU A 36 -42.01 30.67 5.11
C LEU A 36 -40.76 31.38 4.59
N ARG A 37 -39.90 31.86 5.51
CA ARG A 37 -38.55 32.37 5.20
C ARG A 37 -37.67 31.18 4.79
N ARG A 38 -37.31 31.10 3.51
CA ARG A 38 -36.32 30.14 2.99
C ARG A 38 -34.97 30.85 2.84
N CYS A 39 -33.97 30.43 3.60
CA CYS A 39 -32.60 30.92 3.45
C CYS A 39 -32.04 30.47 2.09
N ARG A 40 -31.43 31.44 1.40
CA ARG A 40 -30.84 31.37 0.06
C ARG A 40 -29.38 30.91 0.18
N SER A 41 -29.00 29.92 -0.62
CA SER A 41 -27.63 29.80 -1.16
C SER A 41 -27.58 28.70 -2.23
N ALA A 42 -28.02 29.04 -3.44
CA ALA A 42 -27.62 28.34 -4.66
C ALA A 42 -27.34 29.42 -5.74
N PRO A 43 -26.17 29.42 -6.40
CA PRO A 43 -25.82 30.43 -7.40
C PRO A 43 -26.64 30.23 -8.69
N ARG A 44 -27.11 31.35 -9.27
CA ARG A 44 -27.73 31.42 -10.60
C ARG A 44 -26.63 31.55 -11.64
N GLY A 45 -26.62 30.67 -12.65
CA GLY A 45 -25.92 30.91 -13.91
C GLY A 45 -26.82 31.79 -14.79
N ASP A 46 -26.30 32.94 -15.20
CA ASP A 46 -26.98 33.84 -16.13
C ASP A 46 -26.85 33.29 -17.55
N SER A 47 -28.00 33.01 -18.17
CA SER A 47 -28.13 32.80 -19.61
C SER A 47 -28.50 34.13 -20.26
N MET A 48 -27.63 34.66 -21.12
CA MET A 48 -27.98 35.78 -22.00
C MET A 48 -27.97 35.27 -23.45
N TYR A 49 -29.11 35.47 -24.11
CA TYR A 49 -29.37 35.25 -25.53
C TYR A 49 -28.47 36.14 -26.39
N ASN A 50 -28.12 35.67 -27.58
CA ASN A 50 -28.16 36.44 -28.84
C ASN A 50 -28.13 35.43 -30.01
N ASP A 51 -29.18 35.48 -30.83
CA ASP A 51 -29.18 35.00 -32.21
C ASP A 51 -28.44 36.04 -33.07
N ASP A 52 -27.64 35.60 -34.03
CA ASP A 52 -27.45 36.20 -35.36
C ASP A 52 -26.63 35.23 -36.23
N ASP A 53 -27.06 35.09 -37.49
CA ASP A 53 -26.58 34.19 -38.55
C ASP A 53 -25.09 34.36 -38.92
N GLU A 54 -24.39 33.27 -39.25
CA GLU A 54 -23.56 33.12 -40.46
C GLU A 54 -22.91 31.72 -40.56
N ASP A 55 -22.92 31.18 -41.79
CA ASP A 55 -22.28 29.94 -42.23
C ASP A 55 -20.79 29.87 -41.86
N ASP A 56 -20.31 28.75 -41.32
CA ASP A 56 -19.03 28.16 -41.75
C ASP A 56 -18.77 26.74 -41.20
N VAL A 57 -18.71 25.81 -42.17
CA VAL A 57 -17.89 24.59 -42.28
C VAL A 57 -17.43 23.89 -40.98
N LYS A 58 -18.02 22.71 -40.73
CA LYS A 58 -17.44 21.65 -39.87
C LYS A 58 -16.11 21.17 -40.46
N ILE A 59 -15.00 21.45 -39.77
CA ILE A 59 -13.76 20.70 -39.93
C ILE A 59 -13.69 19.71 -38.78
N ASP A 60 -13.90 18.43 -39.09
CA ASP A 60 -13.66 17.31 -38.18
C ASP A 60 -12.17 17.30 -37.79
N GLU A 61 -11.87 17.80 -36.58
CA GLU A 61 -10.56 17.60 -35.97
C GLU A 61 -10.47 16.13 -35.51
N PRO A 62 -9.50 15.33 -35.99
CA PRO A 62 -9.37 13.95 -35.55
C PRO A 62 -8.94 13.90 -34.07
N PRO A 63 -9.37 12.88 -33.32
CA PRO A 63 -9.07 12.79 -31.89
C PRO A 63 -7.56 12.77 -31.64
N PRO A 64 -7.08 13.40 -30.55
CA PRO A 64 -5.65 13.45 -30.27
C PRO A 64 -5.10 12.04 -30.10
N HIS A 65 -4.11 11.70 -30.91
CA HIS A 65 -3.32 10.48 -30.80
C HIS A 65 -2.77 10.31 -29.36
N PRO A 66 -2.90 9.14 -28.73
CA PRO A 66 -2.30 8.89 -27.43
C PRO A 66 -0.79 8.70 -27.59
N SER A 67 -0.04 9.80 -27.58
CA SER A 67 1.41 9.76 -27.59
C SER A 67 1.97 9.51 -26.19
N LYS A 68 2.66 8.37 -26.07
CA LYS A 68 3.75 8.04 -25.13
C LYS A 68 3.37 7.85 -23.65
N ILE A 69 3.43 6.58 -23.26
CA ILE A 69 3.35 6.00 -21.92
C ILE A 69 4.12 6.82 -20.87
N PRO A 70 3.48 7.16 -19.73
CA PRO A 70 4.13 7.08 -18.44
C PRO A 70 3.33 6.13 -17.56
N MET A 71 3.65 4.83 -17.65
CA MET A 71 3.08 3.74 -16.84
C MET A 71 3.14 4.03 -15.33
N PHE A 72 4.00 4.97 -14.91
CA PHE A 72 4.25 5.32 -13.51
C PHE A 72 3.41 6.50 -12.96
N ARG A 73 2.49 7.11 -13.73
CA ARG A 73 1.80 8.33 -13.28
C ARG A 73 0.76 8.11 -12.16
N ASN A 74 0.35 6.87 -11.92
CA ASN A 74 -0.64 6.51 -10.89
C ASN A 74 -0.06 5.77 -9.67
N LEU A 75 1.26 5.80 -9.46
CA LEU A 75 1.80 5.31 -8.18
C LEU A 75 1.50 6.34 -7.08
N ASN A 76 1.06 5.84 -5.92
CA ASN A 76 0.88 6.67 -4.73
C ASN A 76 2.15 7.50 -4.49
N PRO A 77 2.06 8.81 -4.21
CA PRO A 77 3.21 9.70 -4.09
C PRO A 77 4.21 9.20 -3.04
N ASN A 78 3.71 8.58 -1.97
CA ASN A 78 4.52 7.95 -0.92
C ASN A 78 5.35 6.75 -1.43
N LEU A 79 4.77 5.89 -2.27
CA LEU A 79 5.49 4.74 -2.87
C LEU A 79 6.55 5.20 -3.87
N ARG A 80 6.25 6.23 -4.66
CA ARG A 80 7.20 6.79 -5.62
C ARG A 80 8.45 7.32 -4.93
N LEU A 81 8.27 8.06 -3.83
CA LEU A 81 9.37 8.62 -3.04
C LEU A 81 10.24 7.51 -2.44
N VAL A 82 9.61 6.46 -1.92
CA VAL A 82 10.30 5.29 -1.35
C VAL A 82 11.14 4.56 -2.41
N ILE A 83 10.61 4.36 -3.62
CA ILE A 83 11.36 3.77 -4.74
C ILE A 83 12.55 4.66 -5.13
N ILE A 84 12.38 5.99 -5.14
CA ILE A 84 13.48 6.93 -5.44
C ILE A 84 14.59 6.82 -4.38
N PHE A 85 14.23 6.79 -3.09
CA PHE A 85 15.21 6.60 -2.00
C PHE A 85 15.95 5.25 -2.13
N LEU A 86 15.24 4.18 -2.47
CA LEU A 86 15.83 2.85 -2.69
C LEU A 86 16.84 2.87 -3.85
N VAL A 87 16.46 3.45 -4.99
CA VAL A 87 17.34 3.56 -6.17
C VAL A 87 18.57 4.41 -5.85
N LEU A 88 18.40 5.53 -5.14
CA LEU A 88 19.50 6.37 -4.71
C LEU A 88 20.45 5.62 -3.78
N TYR A 89 19.92 4.88 -2.81
CA TYR A 89 20.70 4.09 -1.87
C TYR A 89 21.52 3.00 -2.57
N ILE A 90 20.91 2.24 -3.48
CA ILE A 90 21.61 1.23 -4.30
C ILE A 90 22.67 1.90 -5.18
N SER A 91 22.38 3.06 -5.76
CA SER A 91 23.33 3.79 -6.62
C SER A 91 24.56 4.27 -5.85
N ILE A 92 24.36 4.83 -4.65
CA ILE A 92 25.46 5.26 -3.77
C ILE A 92 26.27 4.04 -3.31
N GLY A 93 25.61 2.97 -2.87
CA GLY A 93 26.28 1.72 -2.50
C GLY A 93 27.11 1.15 -3.64
N THR A 94 26.53 1.08 -4.84
CA THR A 94 27.20 0.60 -6.05
C THR A 94 28.45 1.42 -6.35
N LEU A 95 28.37 2.75 -6.27
CA LEU A 95 29.52 3.62 -6.46
C LEU A 95 30.61 3.32 -5.44
N CYS A 96 30.27 3.21 -4.15
CA CYS A 96 31.22 2.90 -3.08
C CYS A 96 31.91 1.54 -3.30
N PHE A 97 31.16 0.48 -3.59
CA PHE A 97 31.71 -0.86 -3.82
C PHE A 97 32.45 -0.99 -5.16
N TYR A 98 32.05 -0.22 -6.16
CA TYR A 98 32.80 -0.11 -7.41
C TYR A 98 34.17 0.52 -7.19
N LEU A 99 34.29 1.56 -6.34
CA LEU A 99 35.58 2.16 -6.01
C LEU A 99 36.50 1.20 -5.25
N VAL A 100 35.94 0.34 -4.39
CA VAL A 100 36.71 -0.68 -3.65
C VAL A 100 36.71 -2.06 -4.32
N ARG A 101 36.35 -2.18 -5.61
CA ARG A 101 36.23 -3.46 -6.35
C ARG A 101 37.47 -4.35 -6.32
N ASN A 102 38.65 -3.76 -6.16
CA ASN A 102 39.93 -4.48 -6.08
C ASN A 102 40.08 -5.21 -4.74
N GLN A 103 39.35 -4.76 -3.71
CA GLN A 103 39.31 -5.33 -2.36
C GLN A 103 38.10 -6.25 -2.14
N ILE A 104 37.40 -6.63 -3.21
CA ILE A 104 36.35 -7.66 -3.18
C ILE A 104 36.94 -8.93 -3.75
N SER A 105 36.83 -10.04 -3.03
CA SER A 105 37.21 -11.37 -3.48
C SER A 105 35.97 -12.18 -3.87
N GLY A 106 36.13 -13.18 -4.72
CA GLY A 106 35.02 -14.02 -5.20
C GLY A 106 35.01 -14.19 -6.71
N HIS A 107 33.94 -14.81 -7.22
CA HIS A 107 33.73 -14.98 -8.66
C HIS A 107 33.30 -13.64 -9.27
N LYS A 108 34.09 -13.05 -10.18
CA LYS A 108 33.81 -11.74 -10.78
C LYS A 108 33.37 -11.90 -12.24
N THR A 109 32.42 -11.08 -12.66
CA THR A 109 31.97 -11.02 -14.06
C THR A 109 32.18 -9.63 -14.64
N ASN A 110 31.34 -8.67 -14.28
CA ASN A 110 31.39 -7.30 -14.74
C ASN A 110 31.43 -6.38 -13.53
N SER A 111 32.38 -5.44 -13.50
CA SER A 111 32.70 -4.73 -12.26
C SER A 111 31.58 -3.86 -11.71
N VAL A 112 30.80 -3.22 -12.58
CA VAL A 112 29.61 -2.46 -12.16
C VAL A 112 28.49 -3.41 -11.76
N LEU A 113 28.25 -4.46 -12.55
CA LEU A 113 27.18 -5.42 -12.30
C LEU A 113 27.40 -6.18 -10.99
N ASP A 114 28.64 -6.61 -10.73
CA ASP A 114 29.06 -7.28 -9.50
C ASP A 114 28.84 -6.37 -8.29
N ALA A 115 29.10 -5.07 -8.41
CA ALA A 115 28.85 -4.09 -7.36
C ALA A 115 27.35 -3.89 -7.08
N VAL A 116 26.53 -3.75 -8.13
CA VAL A 116 25.06 -3.65 -7.99
C VAL A 116 24.50 -4.94 -7.38
N TYR A 117 24.94 -6.09 -7.88
CA TYR A 117 24.56 -7.41 -7.39
C TYR A 117 24.92 -7.57 -5.91
N PHE A 118 26.16 -7.22 -5.52
CA PHE A 118 26.60 -7.24 -4.14
C PHE A 118 25.72 -6.34 -3.24
N CYS A 119 25.41 -5.12 -3.69
CA CYS A 119 24.51 -4.21 -2.96
C CYS A 119 23.12 -4.81 -2.77
N VAL A 120 22.52 -5.37 -3.82
CA VAL A 120 21.19 -5.99 -3.75
C VAL A 120 21.20 -7.18 -2.82
N VAL A 121 22.13 -8.13 -2.99
CA VAL A 121 22.24 -9.34 -2.16
C VAL A 121 22.47 -8.99 -0.68
N THR A 122 23.27 -7.96 -0.40
CA THR A 122 23.55 -7.50 0.96
C THR A 122 22.34 -6.78 1.58
N MET A 123 21.72 -5.85 0.86
CA MET A 123 20.58 -5.07 1.36
C MET A 123 19.33 -5.93 1.55
N THR A 124 19.11 -6.92 0.69
CA THR A 124 18.01 -7.89 0.79
C THR A 124 18.29 -9.01 1.78
N THR A 125 19.41 -8.92 2.52
CA THR A 125 19.84 -9.87 3.55
C THR A 125 19.96 -11.32 3.07
N VAL A 126 20.04 -11.56 1.75
CA VAL A 126 20.26 -12.90 1.19
C VAL A 126 21.69 -13.35 1.50
N GLY A 127 22.69 -12.51 1.18
CA GLY A 127 24.06 -12.71 1.64
C GLY A 127 24.76 -14.01 1.22
N TYR A 128 24.73 -14.40 -0.07
CA TYR A 128 25.38 -15.64 -0.54
C TYR A 128 26.87 -15.77 -0.20
N GLY A 129 27.60 -14.67 -0.04
CA GLY A 129 29.03 -14.72 0.22
C GLY A 129 29.87 -15.19 -0.98
N ASP A 130 29.31 -15.21 -2.19
CA ASP A 130 30.03 -15.44 -3.45
C ASP A 130 30.94 -14.25 -3.82
N LEU A 131 30.59 -13.06 -3.35
CA LEU A 131 31.40 -11.85 -3.34
C LEU A 131 31.56 -11.37 -1.90
N VAL A 132 32.81 -11.22 -1.45
CA VAL A 132 33.12 -10.83 -0.06
C VAL A 132 34.21 -9.77 0.02
N PRO A 133 34.06 -8.76 0.91
CA PRO A 133 35.11 -7.78 1.16
C PRO A 133 36.32 -8.43 1.86
N SER A 134 37.50 -8.34 1.24
CA SER A 134 38.73 -8.96 1.74
C SER A 134 39.57 -8.02 2.60
N SER A 135 39.50 -6.71 2.37
CA SER A 135 40.24 -5.70 3.16
C SER A 135 39.44 -5.14 4.34
N SER A 136 40.16 -4.70 5.39
CA SER A 136 39.58 -4.03 6.56
C SER A 136 38.73 -2.81 6.17
N THR A 137 39.17 -2.02 5.19
CA THR A 137 38.43 -0.83 4.72
C THR A 137 37.12 -1.23 4.04
N SER A 138 37.15 -2.23 3.15
CA SER A 138 35.94 -2.72 2.47
C SER A 138 34.97 -3.40 3.42
N ARG A 139 35.47 -4.06 4.49
CA ARG A 139 34.65 -4.65 5.54
C ARG A 139 33.95 -3.58 6.38
N LEU A 140 34.66 -2.53 6.77
CA LEU A 140 34.07 -1.41 7.50
C LEU A 140 32.99 -0.70 6.67
N LEU A 141 33.25 -0.50 5.37
CA LEU A 141 32.26 0.02 4.43
C LEU A 141 31.04 -0.91 4.33
N ALA A 142 31.24 -2.22 4.23
CA ALA A 142 30.16 -3.20 4.23
C ALA A 142 29.32 -3.15 5.52
N CYS A 143 29.95 -3.04 6.69
CA CYS A 143 29.24 -2.86 7.95
C CYS A 143 28.36 -1.61 7.93
N ALA A 144 28.91 -0.46 7.53
CA ALA A 144 28.15 0.79 7.43
C ALA A 144 26.98 0.68 6.42
N PHE A 145 27.21 0.00 5.30
CA PHE A 145 26.17 -0.27 4.32
C PHE A 145 25.05 -1.14 4.90
N VAL A 146 25.36 -2.25 5.58
CA VAL A 146 24.35 -3.13 6.20
C VAL A 146 23.48 -2.38 7.21
N PHE A 147 24.08 -1.60 8.11
CA PHE A 147 23.31 -0.82 9.09
C PHE A 147 22.39 0.21 8.44
N SER A 148 22.90 0.96 7.46
CA SER A 148 22.07 1.91 6.72
C SER A 148 20.98 1.22 5.90
N GLY A 149 21.25 0.03 5.37
CA GLY A 149 20.29 -0.78 4.62
C GLY A 149 19.12 -1.23 5.49
N MET A 150 19.39 -1.69 6.71
CA MET A 150 18.34 -2.03 7.67
C MET A 150 17.44 -0.84 8.00
N VAL A 151 18.00 0.38 8.14
CA VAL A 151 17.20 1.60 8.34
C VAL A 151 16.29 1.88 7.14
N VAL A 152 16.82 1.74 5.92
CA VAL A 152 16.05 1.93 4.68
C VAL A 152 14.92 0.92 4.57
N VAL A 153 15.20 -0.38 4.79
CA VAL A 153 14.20 -1.46 4.77
C VAL A 153 13.15 -1.28 5.87
N GLY A 154 13.56 -0.87 7.08
CA GLY A 154 12.64 -0.57 8.17
C GLY A 154 11.70 0.58 7.82
N HIS A 155 12.23 1.67 7.25
CA HIS A 155 11.41 2.81 6.83
C HIS A 155 10.45 2.44 5.67
N LEU A 156 10.91 1.62 4.73
CA LEU A 156 10.08 0.99 3.70
C LEU A 156 8.89 0.23 4.30
N LEU A 157 9.15 -0.60 5.30
CA LEU A 157 8.15 -1.44 5.94
C LEU A 157 7.16 -0.62 6.77
N SER A 158 7.63 0.40 7.50
CA SER A 158 6.76 1.33 8.23
C SER A 158 5.80 2.06 7.28
N ARG A 159 6.29 2.58 6.15
CA ARG A 159 5.42 3.23 5.15
C ARG A 159 4.43 2.27 4.50
N ALA A 160 4.82 1.00 4.32
CA ALA A 160 3.91 -0.02 3.83
C ALA A 160 2.81 -0.32 4.87
N ALA A 161 3.16 -0.41 6.15
CA ALA A 161 2.21 -0.58 7.25
C ALA A 161 1.25 0.61 7.36
N ASP A 162 1.78 1.84 7.38
CA ASP A 162 0.96 3.07 7.41
C ASP A 162 -0.03 3.12 6.25
N TYR A 163 0.42 2.74 5.04
CA TYR A 163 -0.45 2.65 3.87
C TYR A 163 -1.55 1.61 4.03
N LEU A 164 -1.28 0.48 4.69
CA LEU A 164 -2.29 -0.54 4.95
C LEU A 164 -3.30 -0.07 6.00
N VAL A 165 -2.82 0.56 7.07
CA VAL A 165 -3.66 1.15 8.12
C VAL A 165 -4.55 2.26 7.56
N GLU A 166 -4.00 3.20 6.78
CA GLU A 166 -4.78 4.29 6.16
C GLU A 166 -5.88 3.74 5.22
N ARG A 167 -5.64 2.59 4.57
CA ARG A 167 -6.65 1.91 3.76
C ARG A 167 -7.74 1.27 4.61
N GLN A 168 -7.40 0.71 5.77
CA GLN A 168 -8.39 0.18 6.72
C GLN A 168 -9.24 1.32 7.30
N GLU A 169 -8.62 2.43 7.70
CA GLU A 169 -9.30 3.59 8.26
C GLU A 169 -10.28 4.22 7.27
N ASN A 170 -9.90 4.40 6.00
CA ASN A 170 -10.80 4.96 4.98
C ASN A 170 -12.04 4.08 4.73
N LEU A 171 -11.91 2.75 4.85
CA LEU A 171 -13.05 1.85 4.75
C LEU A 171 -13.94 1.94 6.00
N LEU A 172 -13.32 2.02 7.19
CA LEU A 172 -14.02 2.18 8.45
C LEU A 172 -14.78 3.52 8.51
N VAL A 173 -14.14 4.63 8.12
CA VAL A 173 -14.77 5.96 8.08
C VAL A 173 -15.95 5.99 7.12
N ARG A 174 -15.81 5.42 5.91
CA ARG A 174 -16.93 5.32 4.95
C ARG A 174 -18.09 4.49 5.47
N ALA A 175 -17.81 3.44 6.23
CA ALA A 175 -18.84 2.62 6.86
C ALA A 175 -19.51 3.33 8.04
N PHE A 176 -18.76 4.12 8.82
CA PHE A 176 -19.31 4.99 9.86
C PHE A 176 -20.17 6.13 9.30
N ASP A 177 -19.86 6.65 8.12
CA ASP A 177 -20.67 7.67 7.45
C ASP A 177 -21.94 7.06 6.82
N MET A 178 -21.88 5.80 6.39
CA MET A 178 -23.00 5.01 5.85
C MET A 178 -23.89 4.40 6.97
N ARG A 179 -24.08 5.13 8.08
CA ARG A 179 -24.71 4.69 9.34
C ARG A 179 -26.23 4.49 9.27
N GLN A 180 -26.70 3.58 8.41
CA GLN A 180 -28.03 2.99 8.61
C GLN A 180 -28.15 1.48 8.34
N THR A 181 -27.17 0.79 7.76
CA THR A 181 -27.38 -0.63 7.36
C THR A 181 -26.27 -1.64 7.62
N VAL A 182 -25.02 -1.24 7.94
CA VAL A 182 -23.90 -2.21 8.03
C VAL A 182 -23.35 -2.26 9.46
N GLY A 183 -23.38 -3.43 10.10
CA GLY A 183 -22.88 -3.63 11.46
C GLY A 183 -21.35 -3.64 11.52
N PRO A 184 -20.73 -3.32 12.68
CA PRO A 184 -19.28 -3.40 12.85
C PRO A 184 -18.70 -4.79 12.58
N GLU A 185 -19.49 -5.84 12.82
CA GLU A 185 -19.12 -7.22 12.49
C GLU A 185 -19.03 -7.48 10.98
N ASP A 186 -19.88 -6.86 10.18
CA ASP A 186 -19.87 -7.03 8.73
C ASP A 186 -18.67 -6.33 8.10
N ILE A 187 -18.27 -5.18 8.65
CA ILE A 187 -17.07 -4.44 8.23
C ILE A 187 -15.80 -5.24 8.53
N LEU A 188 -15.69 -5.81 9.73
CA LEU A 188 -14.54 -6.63 10.11
C LEU A 188 -14.42 -7.88 9.22
N LYS A 189 -15.56 -8.52 8.90
CA LYS A 189 -15.61 -9.65 7.96
C LYS A 189 -15.20 -9.23 6.54
N GLU A 190 -15.62 -8.06 6.06
CA GLU A 190 -15.23 -7.56 4.75
C GLU A 190 -13.71 -7.26 4.69
N LEU A 191 -13.16 -6.64 5.73
CA LEU A 191 -11.72 -6.38 5.85
C LEU A 191 -10.91 -7.67 5.86
N HIS A 192 -11.27 -8.63 6.72
CA HIS A 192 -10.61 -9.94 6.79
C HIS A 192 -10.68 -10.65 5.42
N THR A 193 -11.84 -10.63 4.76
CA THR A 193 -12.00 -11.28 3.44
C THR A 193 -11.11 -10.64 2.38
N LYS A 194 -11.02 -9.30 2.34
CA LYS A 194 -10.12 -8.57 1.43
C LYS A 194 -8.66 -8.85 1.73
N LEU A 195 -8.28 -8.89 3.00
CA LEU A 195 -6.92 -9.18 3.43
C LEU A 195 -6.52 -10.62 3.06
N ARG A 196 -7.39 -11.59 3.31
CA ARG A 196 -7.21 -12.99 2.92
C ARG A 196 -7.05 -13.15 1.41
N HIS A 197 -7.85 -12.43 0.62
CA HIS A 197 -7.71 -12.42 -0.84
C HIS A 197 -6.35 -11.85 -1.27
N LYS A 198 -5.92 -10.71 -0.70
CA LYS A 198 -4.58 -10.15 -0.98
C LYS A 198 -3.46 -11.13 -0.59
N CYS A 199 -3.55 -11.74 0.59
CA CYS A 199 -2.61 -12.76 1.06
C CYS A 199 -2.51 -13.93 0.06
N TYR A 200 -3.64 -14.47 -0.40
CA TYR A 200 -3.67 -15.53 -1.40
C TYR A 200 -3.05 -15.11 -2.74
N VAL A 201 -3.37 -13.90 -3.23
CA VAL A 201 -2.78 -13.37 -4.47
C VAL A 201 -1.26 -13.21 -4.32
N THR A 202 -0.77 -12.66 -3.21
CA THR A 202 0.67 -12.51 -2.97
C THR A 202 1.37 -13.86 -2.85
N PHE A 203 0.75 -14.84 -2.19
CA PHE A 203 1.27 -16.21 -2.14
C PHE A 203 1.37 -16.83 -3.53
N LEU A 204 0.35 -16.67 -4.38
CA LEU A 204 0.40 -17.15 -5.76
C LEU A 204 1.52 -16.48 -6.56
N VAL A 205 1.72 -15.16 -6.40
CA VAL A 205 2.83 -14.44 -7.03
C VAL A 205 4.19 -14.97 -6.55
N LEU A 206 4.36 -15.28 -5.26
CA LEU A 206 5.59 -15.89 -4.74
C LEU A 206 5.87 -17.26 -5.39
N VAL A 207 4.85 -18.10 -5.54
CA VAL A 207 4.99 -19.40 -6.21
C VAL A 207 5.41 -19.23 -7.67
N ILE A 208 4.82 -18.26 -8.38
CA ILE A 208 5.19 -17.92 -9.76
C ILE A 208 6.64 -17.43 -9.82
N LEU A 209 7.08 -16.56 -8.91
CA LEU A 209 8.46 -16.08 -8.84
C LEU A 209 9.46 -17.20 -8.58
N ILE A 210 9.11 -18.17 -7.73
CA ILE A 210 9.93 -19.36 -7.48
C ILE A 210 10.04 -20.20 -8.76
N PHE A 211 8.93 -20.40 -9.47
CA PHE A 211 8.95 -21.14 -10.74
C PHE A 211 9.80 -20.44 -11.80
N ILE A 212 9.61 -19.13 -12.00
CA ILE A 212 10.38 -18.31 -12.96
C ILE A 212 11.86 -18.36 -12.63
N GLY A 213 12.24 -18.18 -11.36
CA GLY A 213 13.64 -18.26 -10.93
C GLY A 213 14.24 -19.63 -11.21
N THR A 214 13.49 -20.70 -10.95
CA THR A 214 13.98 -22.08 -11.12
C THR A 214 14.22 -22.38 -12.60
N VAL A 215 13.26 -22.04 -13.46
CA VAL A 215 13.40 -22.21 -14.92
C VAL A 215 14.57 -21.38 -15.44
N PHE A 216 14.72 -20.13 -14.99
CA PHE A 216 15.83 -19.28 -15.41
C PHE A 216 17.19 -19.90 -15.06
N LEU A 217 17.36 -20.37 -13.82
CA LEU A 217 18.61 -20.97 -13.36
C LEU A 217 18.95 -22.27 -14.10
N VAL A 218 17.96 -23.12 -14.40
CA VAL A 218 18.18 -24.35 -15.18
C VAL A 218 18.61 -24.01 -16.61
N MET A 219 17.98 -23.01 -17.23
CA MET A 219 18.21 -22.68 -18.64
C MET A 219 19.46 -21.84 -18.90
N PHE A 220 19.83 -20.94 -17.97
CA PHE A 220 20.92 -19.96 -18.17
C PHE A 220 22.16 -20.21 -17.33
N GLU A 221 22.02 -20.83 -16.15
CA GLU A 221 23.15 -21.18 -15.28
C GLU A 221 23.47 -22.69 -15.35
N GLU A 222 22.78 -23.43 -16.23
CA GLU A 222 22.93 -24.88 -16.45
C GLU A 222 22.84 -25.71 -15.17
N MET A 223 22.14 -25.20 -14.16
CA MET A 223 22.04 -25.87 -12.86
C MET A 223 21.05 -27.04 -12.89
N PRO A 224 21.35 -28.16 -12.19
CA PRO A 224 20.39 -29.23 -11.97
C PRO A 224 19.10 -28.69 -11.34
N VAL A 225 17.94 -29.23 -11.74
CA VAL A 225 16.62 -28.74 -11.32
C VAL A 225 16.46 -28.63 -9.80
N ILE A 226 16.98 -29.61 -9.06
CA ILE A 226 16.90 -29.64 -7.59
C ILE A 226 17.75 -28.54 -6.96
N GLU A 227 18.97 -28.34 -7.45
CA GLU A 227 19.88 -27.30 -6.96
C GLU A 227 19.37 -25.90 -7.31
N ALA A 228 18.80 -25.73 -8.51
CA ALA A 228 18.16 -24.50 -8.94
C ALA A 228 16.96 -24.16 -8.06
N PHE A 229 16.07 -25.11 -7.82
CA PHE A 229 14.90 -24.92 -6.94
C PHE A 229 15.33 -24.62 -5.50
N TYR A 230 16.34 -25.33 -4.99
CA TYR A 230 16.92 -25.09 -3.67
C TYR A 230 17.52 -23.68 -3.55
N CYS A 231 18.33 -23.27 -4.52
CA CYS A 231 18.92 -21.93 -4.59
C CYS A 231 17.83 -20.86 -4.63
N VAL A 232 16.78 -21.05 -5.43
CA VAL A 232 15.66 -20.10 -5.51
C VAL A 232 14.93 -20.00 -4.18
N CYS A 233 14.58 -21.13 -3.56
CA CYS A 233 13.89 -21.13 -2.28
C CYS A 233 14.72 -20.41 -1.21
N SER A 234 16.00 -20.75 -1.08
CA SER A 234 16.90 -20.11 -0.11
C SER A 234 17.09 -18.62 -0.38
N THR A 235 16.96 -18.18 -1.63
CA THR A 235 17.05 -16.77 -2.01
C THR A 235 15.79 -16.01 -1.67
N VAL A 236 14.63 -16.53 -2.07
CA VAL A 236 13.34 -15.88 -1.86
C VAL A 236 13.09 -15.71 -0.36
N THR A 237 13.44 -16.71 0.45
CA THR A 237 13.35 -16.68 1.92
C THR A 237 14.48 -15.93 2.62
N THR A 238 15.40 -15.33 1.85
CA THR A 238 16.58 -14.60 2.36
C THR A 238 17.47 -15.41 3.31
N LEU A 239 17.54 -16.73 3.12
CA LEU A 239 18.47 -17.62 3.83
C LEU A 239 19.88 -17.55 3.25
N GLY A 240 19.97 -17.64 1.92
CA GLY A 240 21.20 -17.50 1.13
C GLY A 240 22.42 -18.28 1.64
N TYR A 241 22.33 -19.61 1.71
CA TYR A 241 23.40 -20.48 2.20
C TYR A 241 24.77 -20.31 1.49
N GLY A 242 24.77 -19.83 0.25
CA GLY A 242 26.00 -19.45 -0.46
C GLY A 242 26.72 -20.57 -1.21
N ASP A 243 26.24 -21.79 -1.10
CA ASP A 243 26.74 -22.97 -1.83
C ASP A 243 26.36 -22.95 -3.32
N LYS A 244 25.24 -22.30 -3.66
CA LYS A 244 24.80 -22.01 -5.02
C LYS A 244 24.47 -20.53 -5.15
N SER A 245 24.85 -19.93 -6.28
CA SER A 245 24.65 -18.51 -6.56
C SER A 245 24.69 -18.23 -8.07
N PHE A 246 24.39 -16.98 -8.45
CA PHE A 246 24.38 -16.53 -9.84
C PHE A 246 25.80 -16.20 -10.30
N ASN A 247 26.39 -17.09 -11.10
CA ASN A 247 27.78 -16.99 -11.53
C ASN A 247 27.93 -16.32 -12.89
N SER A 248 26.93 -16.43 -13.77
CA SER A 248 26.96 -15.79 -15.08
C SER A 248 26.63 -14.29 -15.00
N GLY A 249 27.13 -13.52 -15.97
CA GLY A 249 26.76 -12.10 -16.08
C GLY A 249 25.25 -11.90 -16.33
N ALA A 250 24.64 -12.77 -17.12
CA ALA A 250 23.20 -12.73 -17.37
C ALA A 250 22.40 -13.06 -16.10
N GLY A 251 22.84 -14.05 -15.33
CA GLY A 251 22.21 -14.43 -14.08
C GLY A 251 22.33 -13.37 -13.00
N ARG A 252 23.47 -12.68 -12.88
CA ARG A 252 23.61 -11.54 -11.97
C ARG A 252 22.67 -10.40 -12.33
N LEU A 253 22.52 -10.10 -13.62
CA LEU A 253 21.58 -9.08 -14.08
C LEU A 253 20.13 -9.46 -13.76
N PHE A 254 19.76 -10.71 -14.00
CA PHE A 254 18.44 -11.23 -13.61
C PHE A 254 18.24 -11.16 -12.09
N ALA A 255 19.22 -11.60 -11.31
CA ALA A 255 19.17 -11.64 -9.86
C ALA A 255 18.93 -10.25 -9.24
N VAL A 256 19.56 -9.19 -9.78
CA VAL A 256 19.35 -7.82 -9.30
C VAL A 256 17.87 -7.44 -9.25
N PHE A 257 17.12 -7.69 -10.33
CA PHE A 257 15.70 -7.33 -10.38
C PHE A 257 14.81 -8.38 -9.70
N TRP A 258 15.14 -9.66 -9.90
CA TRP A 258 14.34 -10.77 -9.40
C TRP A 258 14.41 -10.89 -7.87
N ILE A 259 15.58 -10.72 -7.25
CA ILE A 259 15.73 -10.76 -5.79
C ILE A 259 15.01 -9.57 -5.15
N LEU A 260 15.15 -8.35 -5.68
CA LEU A 260 14.40 -7.18 -5.18
C LEU A 260 12.89 -7.40 -5.25
N THR A 261 12.39 -7.91 -6.37
CA THR A 261 10.95 -8.16 -6.54
C THR A 261 10.46 -9.25 -5.59
N SER A 262 11.21 -10.34 -5.46
CA SER A 262 10.87 -11.48 -4.60
C SER A 262 10.89 -11.13 -3.13
N THR A 263 11.89 -10.37 -2.67
CA THR A 263 12.00 -9.94 -1.27
C THR A 263 10.90 -8.95 -0.89
N ILE A 264 10.54 -8.00 -1.76
CA ILE A 264 9.40 -7.10 -1.54
C ILE A 264 8.09 -7.91 -1.46
N CYS A 265 7.91 -8.88 -2.34
CA CYS A 265 6.73 -9.74 -2.35
C CYS A 265 6.64 -10.59 -1.08
N LEU A 266 7.78 -11.14 -0.60
CA LEU A 266 7.84 -11.91 0.63
C LEU A 266 7.53 -11.03 1.86
N ALA A 267 8.10 -9.82 1.92
CA ALA A 267 7.82 -8.89 3.01
C ALA A 267 6.33 -8.52 3.07
N GLN A 268 5.69 -8.30 1.92
CA GLN A 268 4.24 -8.05 1.85
C GLN A 268 3.42 -9.26 2.30
N PHE A 269 3.84 -10.46 1.92
CA PHE A 269 3.18 -11.69 2.36
C PHE A 269 3.21 -11.82 3.88
N PHE A 270 4.37 -11.63 4.51
CA PHE A 270 4.47 -11.66 5.97
C PHE A 270 3.65 -10.57 6.66
N LEU A 271 3.58 -9.37 6.08
CA LEU A 271 2.74 -8.30 6.60
C LEU A 271 1.26 -8.71 6.57
N TYR A 272 0.78 -9.23 5.43
CA TYR A 272 -0.61 -9.70 5.33
C TYR A 272 -0.92 -10.89 6.24
N VAL A 273 0.04 -11.79 6.48
CA VAL A 273 -0.12 -12.89 7.44
C VAL A 273 -0.15 -12.38 8.87
N ALA A 274 0.65 -11.38 9.22
CA ALA A 274 0.66 -10.79 10.57
C ALA A 274 -0.63 -9.99 10.88
N GLU A 275 -1.32 -9.51 9.85
CA GLU A 275 -2.55 -8.72 9.94
C GLU A 275 -3.83 -9.58 9.91
N LEU A 276 -3.74 -10.85 9.48
CA LEU A 276 -4.84 -11.84 9.39
C LEU A 276 -5.22 -12.42 10.75
#